data_AF-A0A418Q1T7-F1
#
_entry.id   AF-A0A418Q1T7-F1
#
_cell.length_a   1.000
_cell.length_b   1.000
_cell.length_c   1.000
_cell.angle_alpha   90.00
_cell.angle_beta   90.00
_cell.angle_gamma   90.00
#
_symmetry.space_group_name_H-M   'P 1'
#
loop_
_entity.id
_entity.type
_entity.pdbx_description
1 polymer ?
#
loop_
_entity_poly.entity_id
_entity_poly.type
_entity_poly.pdbx_seq_one_letter_code
_entity_poly.pdbx_strand_id
1 'polypeptide(L)'
;MAEVELTIAGRLYRVACRNGEEENLRAAGSLVDAKSREALAGLGTLSESRQLLFAALLLADQLVDGRQAEIQTVIDPGLVERSEQLAQRLESLADALEHNAGAA
;
A
#
# COMPACT_ATOMS: atom_id res chain seq x y z
N MET A 1 -19.27 26.35 -0.72
CA MET A 1 -18.03 25.72 -1.21
C MET A 1 -16.93 26.24 -0.31
N ALA A 2 -16.12 25.34 0.26
CA ALA A 2 -15.01 25.73 1.11
C ALA A 2 -13.73 25.85 0.26
N GLU A 3 -12.78 26.63 0.73
CA GLU A 3 -11.44 26.71 0.15
C GLU A 3 -10.41 26.46 1.25
N VAL A 4 -9.33 25.78 0.87
CA VAL A 4 -8.19 25.53 1.76
C VAL A 4 -6.95 26.15 1.13
N GLU A 5 -6.19 26.86 1.97
CA GLU A 5 -4.85 27.33 1.65
C GLU A 5 -3.82 26.28 2.07
N LEU A 6 -3.00 25.84 1.11
CA LEU A 6 -1.93 24.86 1.29
C LEU A 6 -0.59 25.52 0.94
N THR A 7 0.45 25.25 1.72
CA THR A 7 1.82 25.66 1.37
C THR A 7 2.61 24.42 0.99
N ILE A 8 3.10 24.35 -0.25
CA ILE A 8 3.82 23.20 -0.81
C ILE A 8 5.05 23.71 -1.55
N ALA A 9 6.23 23.17 -1.26
CA ALA A 9 7.49 23.57 -1.88
C ALA A 9 7.75 25.08 -1.80
N GLY A 10 7.33 25.72 -0.70
CA GLY A 10 7.48 27.16 -0.47
C GLY A 10 6.47 28.05 -1.20
N ARG A 11 5.42 27.49 -1.81
CA ARG A 11 4.37 28.24 -2.51
C ARG A 11 3.00 28.01 -1.93
N LEU A 12 2.19 29.07 -1.95
CA LEU A 12 0.80 29.06 -1.50
C LEU A 12 -0.14 28.66 -2.64
N TYR A 13 -0.98 27.67 -2.37
CA TYR A 13 -1.99 27.14 -3.26
C TYR A 13 -3.37 27.28 -2.63
N ARG A 14 -4.35 27.78 -3.39
CA ARG A 14 -5.76 27.79 -2.99
C ARG A 14 -6.49 26.68 -3.74
N VAL A 15 -7.07 25.76 -2.98
CA VAL A 15 -7.77 24.60 -3.55
C VAL A 15 -9.20 24.60 -3.04
N ALA A 16 -10.16 24.57 -3.97
CA ALA A 16 -11.57 24.43 -3.64
C ALA A 16 -11.84 22.99 -3.17
N CYS A 17 -12.62 22.84 -2.10
CA CYS A 17 -13.00 21.55 -1.55
C CYS A 17 -14.47 21.53 -1.11
N ARG A 18 -14.96 20.33 -0.83
CA ARG A 18 -16.29 20.17 -0.22
C ARG A 18 -16.20 20.48 1.28
N ASN A 19 -17.32 20.89 1.85
CA ASN A 19 -17.41 21.12 3.28
C ASN A 19 -17.16 19.78 4.01
N GLY A 20 -16.23 19.75 4.95
CA GLY A 20 -15.82 18.55 5.69
C GLY A 20 -14.61 17.82 5.12
N GLU A 21 -14.09 18.20 3.94
CA GLU A 21 -12.87 17.62 3.35
C GLU A 21 -11.61 18.46 3.66
N GLU A 22 -11.73 19.57 4.39
CA GLU A 22 -10.66 20.54 4.57
C GLU A 22 -9.44 19.93 5.28
N GLU A 23 -9.67 19.12 6.31
CA GLU A 23 -8.62 18.49 7.10
C GLU A 23 -7.86 17.43 6.29
N ASN A 24 -8.59 16.58 5.55
CA ASN A 24 -7.99 15.60 4.65
C ASN A 24 -7.11 16.28 3.60
N LEU A 25 -7.57 17.41 3.05
CA LEU A 25 -6.81 18.15 2.05
C LEU A 25 -5.56 18.81 2.64
N ARG A 26 -5.64 19.31 3.89
CA ARG A 26 -4.46 19.81 4.63
C ARG A 26 -3.45 18.69 4.88
N ALA A 27 -3.91 17.52 5.33
CA ALA A 27 -3.05 16.36 5.55
C ALA A 27 -2.36 15.91 4.25
N ALA A 28 -3.12 15.84 3.14
CA ALA A 28 -2.56 15.53 1.82
C ALA A 28 -1.52 16.57 1.37
N GLY A 29 -1.82 17.87 1.56
CA GLY A 29 -0.88 18.95 1.26
C GLY A 29 0.42 18.84 2.06
N SER A 30 0.33 18.54 3.36
CA SER A 30 1.51 18.33 4.22
C SER A 30 2.35 17.13 3.77
N LEU A 31 1.71 16.06 3.29
CA LEU A 31 2.41 14.88 2.77
C LEU A 31 3.17 15.21 1.49
N VAL A 32 2.53 15.90 0.54
CA VAL A 32 3.18 16.35 -0.70
C VAL A 32 4.35 17.28 -0.40
N ASP A 33 4.17 18.22 0.52
CA ASP A 33 5.22 19.16 0.94
C ASP A 33 6.41 18.45 1.59
N ALA A 34 6.17 17.46 2.44
CA ALA A 34 7.23 16.61 2.99
C ALA A 34 8.03 15.89 1.91
N LYS A 35 7.36 15.30 0.92
CA LYS A 35 8.01 14.61 -0.21
C LYS A 35 8.75 15.56 -1.15
N SER A 36 8.25 16.79 -1.29
CA SER A 36 8.96 17.84 -2.03
C SER A 36 10.28 18.21 -1.37
N ARG A 37 10.35 18.24 -0.03
CA ARG A 37 11.59 18.49 0.71
C ARG A 37 12.58 17.33 0.61
N GLU A 38 12.08 16.10 0.67
CA GLU A 38 12.88 14.89 0.46
C GLU A 38 13.55 14.89 -0.91
N ALA A 39 12.77 15.20 -1.97
CA ALA A 39 13.28 15.33 -3.33
C ALA A 39 14.37 16.41 -3.44
N LEU A 40 14.20 17.55 -2.76
CA LEU A 40 15.19 18.63 -2.74
C LEU A 40 16.48 18.21 -2.02
N ALA A 41 16.36 17.49 -0.90
CA ALA A 41 17.52 17.02 -0.13
C ALA A 41 18.37 15.99 -0.90
N GLY A 42 17.73 15.10 -1.66
CA GLY A 42 18.44 14.05 -2.42
C GLY A 42 19.10 14.52 -3.72
N LEU A 43 18.57 15.58 -4.36
CA LEU A 43 18.94 15.98 -5.72
C LEU A 43 19.53 17.39 -5.83
N GLY A 44 19.57 18.15 -4.74
CA GLY A 44 20.09 19.52 -4.70
C GLY A 44 19.11 20.56 -5.25
N THR A 45 19.61 21.58 -5.95
CA THR A 45 18.75 22.65 -6.46
C THR A 45 17.90 22.17 -7.64
N LEU A 46 16.57 22.24 -7.48
CA LEU A 46 15.60 21.84 -8.49
C LEU A 46 14.70 23.02 -8.83
N SER A 47 14.20 23.06 -10.07
CA SER A 47 13.03 23.89 -10.36
C SER A 47 11.82 23.30 -9.64
N GLU A 48 10.88 24.15 -9.26
CA GLU A 48 9.64 23.74 -8.58
C GLU A 48 8.90 22.62 -9.32
N SER A 49 8.73 22.73 -10.65
CA SER A 49 8.06 21.70 -11.45
C SER A 49 8.77 20.36 -11.35
N ARG A 50 10.10 20.35 -11.32
CA ARG A 50 10.89 19.12 -11.16
C ARG A 50 10.83 18.60 -9.72
N GLN A 51 10.82 19.47 -8.73
CA GLN A 51 10.65 19.10 -7.33
C GLN A 51 9.28 18.43 -7.07
N LEU A 52 8.21 19.00 -7.62
CA LEU A 52 6.86 18.42 -7.54
C LEU A 52 6.75 17.11 -8.34
N LEU A 53 7.41 17.00 -9.49
CA LEU A 53 7.50 15.74 -10.25
C LEU A 53 8.12 14.64 -9.38
N PHE A 54 9.26 14.91 -8.74
CA PHE A 54 9.90 13.91 -7.87
C PHE A 54 9.06 13.61 -6.63
N ALA A 55 8.43 14.61 -6.01
CA ALA A 55 7.50 14.38 -4.91
C ALA A 55 6.35 13.43 -5.31
N ALA A 56 5.78 13.63 -6.50
CA ALA A 56 4.73 12.77 -7.03
C ALA A 56 5.23 11.35 -7.32
N LEU A 57 6.44 11.20 -7.87
CA LEU A 57 7.04 9.88 -8.10
C LEU A 57 7.31 9.13 -6.79
N LEU A 58 7.85 9.80 -5.77
CA LEU A 58 8.08 9.20 -4.44
C LEU A 58 6.77 8.77 -3.76
N LEU A 59 5.70 9.56 -3.92
CA LEU A 59 4.38 9.17 -3.41
C LEU A 59 3.80 7.98 -4.18
N ALA A 60 3.96 7.97 -5.51
CA ALA A 60 3.50 6.87 -6.33
C ALA A 60 4.22 5.57 -5.97
N ASP A 61 5.53 5.63 -5.72
CA ASP A 61 6.35 4.51 -5.27
C ASP A 61 5.83 3.92 -3.95
N GLN A 62 5.59 4.77 -2.95
CA GLN A 62 4.98 4.34 -1.67
C GLN A 62 3.61 3.68 -1.84
N LEU A 63 2.79 4.16 -2.76
CA LEU A 63 1.48 3.57 -3.05
C LEU A 63 1.61 2.25 -3.83
N VAL A 64 2.64 2.07 -4.64
CA VAL A 64 2.91 0.82 -5.34
C VAL A 64 3.45 -0.21 -4.36
N ASP A 65 4.45 0.15 -3.56
CA ASP A 65 5.04 -0.70 -2.52
C ASP A 65 4.02 -1.08 -1.44
N GLY A 66 3.22 -0.13 -0.96
CA GLY A 66 2.15 -0.39 0.00
C GLY A 66 1.11 -1.37 -0.55
N ARG A 67 0.73 -1.24 -1.83
CA ARG A 67 -0.15 -2.21 -2.50
C ARG A 67 0.51 -3.58 -2.63
N GLN A 68 1.82 -3.65 -2.90
CA GLN A 68 2.54 -4.92 -2.95
C GLN A 68 2.62 -5.57 -1.57
N ALA A 69 2.82 -4.81 -0.49
CA ALA A 69 2.80 -5.31 0.88
C ALA A 69 1.40 -5.82 1.29
N GLU A 70 0.33 -5.11 0.91
CA GLU A 70 -1.05 -5.57 1.10
C GLU A 70 -1.35 -6.86 0.28
N ILE A 71 -0.83 -6.97 -0.94
CA ILE A 71 -0.97 -8.19 -1.77
C ILE A 71 -0.15 -9.35 -1.18
N GLN A 72 0.95 -9.08 -0.47
CA GLN A 72 1.81 -10.09 0.15
C GLN A 72 1.36 -10.56 1.53
N THR A 73 0.27 -10.01 2.09
CA THR A 73 -0.16 -10.31 3.47
C THR A 73 -1.53 -10.97 3.54
N VAL A 74 -1.72 -12.14 2.90
CA VAL A 74 -2.64 -13.18 3.45
C VAL A 74 -2.19 -14.59 3.04
N ILE A 75 -1.00 -15.03 3.47
CA ILE A 75 -0.75 -16.47 3.64
C ILE A 75 -0.39 -16.64 5.11
N ASP A 76 -1.37 -16.97 5.95
CA ASP A 76 -1.12 -17.36 7.33
C ASP A 76 -0.24 -18.64 7.29
N PRO A 77 1.00 -18.61 7.79
CA PRO A 77 1.87 -19.79 7.77
C PRO A 77 1.24 -20.97 8.52
N GLY A 78 0.38 -20.70 9.53
CA GLY A 78 -0.39 -21.74 10.20
C GLY A 78 -1.50 -22.35 9.35
N LEU A 79 -2.03 -21.62 8.37
CA LEU A 79 -3.00 -22.15 7.41
C LEU A 79 -2.33 -23.10 6.41
N VAL A 80 -1.10 -22.83 6.01
CA VAL A 80 -0.31 -23.71 5.13
C VAL A 80 -0.06 -25.05 5.82
N GLU A 81 0.45 -25.03 7.05
CA GLU A 81 0.73 -26.25 7.81
C GLU A 81 -0.53 -27.08 8.10
N ARG A 82 -1.64 -26.41 8.46
CA ARG A 82 -2.94 -27.09 8.64
C ARG A 82 -3.47 -27.71 7.35
N SER A 83 -3.24 -27.07 6.20
CA SER A 83 -3.67 -27.58 4.89
C SER A 83 -2.88 -28.84 4.51
N GLU A 84 -1.58 -28.86 4.77
CA GLU A 84 -0.72 -30.04 4.56
C GLU A 84 -1.13 -31.20 5.47
N GLN A 85 -1.40 -30.94 6.75
CA GLN A 85 -1.88 -31.96 7.69
C GLN A 85 -3.23 -32.56 7.29
N LEU A 86 -4.14 -31.73 6.77
CA LEU A 86 -5.43 -32.20 6.24
C LEU A 86 -5.25 -33.06 4.98
N ALA A 87 -4.36 -32.66 4.06
CA ALA A 87 -4.03 -33.45 2.88
C ALA A 87 -3.48 -34.84 3.26
N GLN A 88 -2.53 -34.89 4.20
CA GLN A 88 -1.95 -36.14 4.69
C GLN A 88 -3.00 -37.08 5.31
N ARG A 89 -3.96 -36.52 6.06
CA ARG A 89 -5.06 -37.29 6.64
C ARG A 89 -5.99 -37.85 5.56
N LEU A 90 -6.33 -37.05 4.55
CA LEU A 90 -7.16 -37.52 3.43
C LEU A 90 -6.49 -38.68 2.70
N GLU A 91 -5.18 -38.61 2.48
CA GLU A 91 -4.41 -39.66 1.83
C GLU A 91 -4.42 -40.95 2.66
N SER A 92 -4.18 -40.85 3.98
CA SER A 92 -4.25 -42.03 4.88
C SER A 92 -5.64 -42.69 4.93
N LEU A 93 -6.71 -41.90 4.80
CA LEU A 93 -8.07 -42.42 4.76
C LEU A 93 -8.37 -43.09 3.42
N ALA A 94 -7.87 -42.53 2.31
CA ALA A 94 -7.97 -43.14 0.99
C ALA A 94 -7.26 -44.50 0.97
N ASP A 95 -6.02 -44.57 1.47
CA ASP A 95 -5.28 -45.83 1.58
C ASP A 95 -6.06 -46.87 2.38
N ALA A 96 -6.59 -46.50 3.55
CA ALA A 96 -7.35 -47.43 4.39
C ALA A 96 -8.61 -47.98 3.69
N LEU A 97 -9.29 -47.15 2.91
CA LEU A 97 -10.46 -47.57 2.13
C LEU A 97 -10.08 -48.52 0.99
N GLU A 98 -8.98 -48.25 0.28
CA GLU A 98 -8.49 -49.12 -0.79
C GLU A 98 -8.08 -50.49 -0.25
N HIS A 99 -7.36 -50.53 0.86
CA HIS A 99 -6.95 -51.78 1.52
C HIS A 99 -8.16 -52.60 1.98
N ASN A 100 -9.20 -51.95 2.48
CA ASN A 100 -10.40 -52.64 2.96
C ASN A 100 -11.34 -53.07 1.81
N ALA A 101 -11.37 -52.31 0.71
CA ALA A 101 -12.13 -52.64 -0.49
C ALA A 101 -11.48 -53.76 -1.33
N GLY A 102 -10.14 -53.88 -1.30
CA GLY A 102 -9.43 -54.98 -1.94
C GLY A 102 -9.41 -56.29 -1.14
N ALA A 103 -9.86 -56.27 0.12
CA ALA A 103 -9.90 -57.42 1.02
C ALA A 103 -11.28 -58.14 1.06
N ALA A 104 -12.27 -57.67 0.29
CA ALA A 104 -13.60 -58.27 0.12
C ALA A 104 -13.75 -58.85 -1.30
#